data_AF-A0A0D9VDV1-F1
#
_entry.id   AF-A0A0D9VDV1-F1
#
_cell.length_a   1.000
_cell.length_b   1.000
_cell.length_c   1.000
_cell.angle_alpha   90.00
_cell.angle_beta   90.00
_cell.angle_gamma   90.00
#
_symmetry.space_group_name_H-M   'P 1'
#
loop_
_entity.id
_entity.type
_entity.pdbx_description
1 polymer ?
#
loop_
_entity_poly.entity_id
_entity_poly.type
_entity_poly.pdbx_seq_one_letter_code
_entity_poly.pdbx_strand_id
1 'polypeptide(L)'
;MPRRCLIAFMAMASCLSVVVSGHLRQIPAGGLPCELFALGIATKLRVGSNSTAKASSDFGRMVTAAPEAVLHPSTPADIAELVRFSASSPSPFPVAPRGQGHSARGQSLAGGGVVVDMRALASRCGHVNVSAGGATASPYVDAGGEQLWADVLRATLEHGLAPRVWTDYLHITVAGTLSNAGIGGQAFRHGPQISNVLELDVITGNGDMVTCSRDKDADLFFAVLGGLGQFGIITRARIGLEPAPKRVRWVRIAYSDVATFTRDQELLISKQAREAGFDYVEGQVQLNRTLTEGPESTPFFSSTDIGRLAGLASKYMTGTIYFIEGAIYYNESTAISVDQKLRSVLDQLNFEKDFLFTKDVSYVQFLDRVREEERVLRSIGLWDVPHPWLNLFVPRSRILDFDAGVLKGVFADANPVGVILMYPMNRDMWDDRMTAVAGDDDVFYLVGLLRSAVVADDVEQLERENEAVLAFCVNEGIGCKQYLPHYVSRDEWQRHFGDKWSRVAELKAKYDPHGILSPGQKIFSSPASMALATM
;
A
#
# COMPACT_ATOMS: atom_id res chain seq x y z
N MET A 1 73.61 10.96 -42.33
CA MET A 1 74.47 12.15 -42.14
C MET A 1 73.59 13.32 -41.66
N PRO A 2 74.09 14.21 -40.79
CA PRO A 2 73.72 14.34 -39.36
C PRO A 2 72.87 15.61 -39.05
N ARG A 3 72.18 15.76 -37.90
CA ARG A 3 72.64 16.24 -36.56
C ARG A 3 71.44 16.26 -35.59
N ARG A 4 71.48 15.57 -34.43
CA ARG A 4 71.78 16.03 -33.04
C ARG A 4 70.71 16.90 -32.32
N CYS A 5 70.23 16.37 -31.17
CA CYS A 5 70.07 16.96 -29.81
C CYS A 5 69.19 18.23 -29.61
N LEU A 6 68.50 18.52 -28.49
CA LEU A 6 68.12 17.89 -27.20
C LEU A 6 67.22 18.96 -26.46
N ILE A 7 66.41 18.57 -25.45
CA ILE A 7 65.84 19.39 -24.32
C ILE A 7 64.56 20.21 -24.67
N ALA A 8 63.33 19.88 -24.23
CA ALA A 8 62.68 19.88 -22.89
C ALA A 8 62.26 21.27 -22.35
N PHE A 9 60.95 21.55 -22.18
CA PHE A 9 60.27 21.89 -20.90
C PHE A 9 58.82 22.41 -21.07
N MET A 10 57.99 21.94 -20.13
CA MET A 10 56.66 22.31 -19.62
C MET A 10 55.96 23.67 -19.92
N ALA A 11 54.63 23.52 -20.07
CA ALA A 11 53.51 24.19 -19.35
C ALA A 11 52.97 25.58 -19.75
N MET A 12 51.64 25.55 -19.98
CA MET A 12 50.58 26.50 -19.61
C MET A 12 50.72 28.00 -19.93
N ALA A 13 49.81 28.54 -20.75
CA ALA A 13 48.59 29.22 -20.27
C ALA A 13 47.94 30.06 -21.39
N SER A 14 46.63 29.84 -21.57
CA SER A 14 45.54 30.82 -21.69
C SER A 14 45.71 32.07 -22.58
N CYS A 15 44.85 32.16 -23.61
CA CYS A 15 43.78 33.17 -23.75
C CYS A 15 43.47 33.44 -25.23
N LEU A 16 42.25 33.09 -25.69
CA LEU A 16 41.33 34.06 -26.31
C LEU A 16 39.97 33.40 -26.58
N SER A 17 39.08 33.70 -25.64
CA SER A 17 37.64 33.54 -25.67
C SER A 17 36.98 34.45 -26.70
N VAL A 18 36.08 33.89 -27.51
CA VAL A 18 34.95 34.62 -28.08
C VAL A 18 33.69 33.90 -27.60
N VAL A 19 32.98 34.58 -26.70
CA VAL A 19 31.69 34.20 -26.14
C VAL A 19 30.60 34.64 -27.10
N VAL A 20 29.77 33.71 -27.55
CA VAL A 20 28.40 34.02 -28.02
C VAL A 20 27.45 33.43 -26.98
N SER A 21 26.77 34.32 -26.25
CA SER A 21 25.79 33.99 -25.21
C SER A 21 24.57 33.30 -25.81
N GLY A 22 24.50 31.99 -25.60
CA GLY A 22 23.26 31.21 -25.54
C GLY A 22 23.37 30.28 -24.34
N HIS A 23 22.37 30.25 -23.46
CA HIS A 23 22.32 29.35 -22.30
C HIS A 23 22.49 27.88 -22.72
N LEU A 24 23.72 27.37 -22.70
CA LEU A 24 24.01 25.95 -22.76
C LEU A 24 23.54 25.33 -21.45
N ARG A 25 22.36 24.69 -21.48
CA ARG A 25 21.95 23.74 -20.44
C ARG A 25 23.05 22.70 -20.30
N GLN A 26 23.57 22.50 -19.09
CA GLN A 26 24.39 21.33 -18.78
C GLN A 26 23.59 20.08 -19.14
N ILE A 27 24.11 19.29 -20.08
CA ILE A 27 23.58 17.97 -20.42
C ILE A 27 23.85 17.08 -19.20
N PRO A 28 22.84 16.45 -18.56
CA PRO A 28 23.11 15.45 -17.54
C PRO A 28 23.79 14.26 -18.21
N ALA A 29 24.86 13.74 -17.62
CA ALA A 29 25.53 12.51 -18.03
C ALA A 29 24.71 11.24 -17.69
N GLY A 30 23.38 11.29 -17.83
CA GLY A 30 22.43 10.26 -17.39
C GLY A 30 21.67 9.68 -18.57
N GLY A 31 21.53 8.36 -18.65
CA GLY A 31 21.15 7.57 -19.83
C GLY A 31 19.77 7.82 -20.48
N LEU A 32 19.10 8.95 -20.22
CA LEU A 32 17.87 9.35 -20.90
C LEU A 32 18.15 9.99 -22.27
N PRO A 33 17.28 9.78 -23.29
CA PRO A 33 17.43 10.41 -24.60
C PRO A 33 17.41 11.95 -24.54
N CYS A 34 18.32 12.62 -25.25
CA CYS A 34 18.42 14.08 -25.26
C CYS A 34 17.14 14.76 -25.75
N GLU A 35 16.40 14.12 -26.65
CA GLU A 35 15.15 14.61 -27.24
C GLU A 35 14.06 14.79 -26.18
N LEU A 36 14.13 14.08 -25.04
CA LEU A 36 13.23 14.26 -23.91
C LEU A 36 13.27 15.71 -23.39
N PHE A 37 14.46 16.33 -23.42
CA PHE A 37 14.67 17.69 -22.93
C PHE A 37 14.27 18.78 -23.95
N ALA A 38 13.82 18.39 -25.13
CA ALA A 38 13.23 19.25 -26.15
C ALA A 38 11.68 19.24 -26.13
N LEU A 39 11.06 18.31 -25.39
CA LEU A 39 9.59 18.23 -25.26
C LEU A 39 8.99 19.39 -24.48
N GLY A 40 7.67 19.59 -24.61
CA GLY A 40 6.93 20.59 -23.84
C GLY A 40 7.02 20.36 -22.33
N ILE A 41 7.13 19.10 -21.92
CA ILE A 41 7.29 18.69 -20.52
C ILE A 41 8.71 18.89 -19.96
N ALA A 42 9.70 19.28 -20.76
CA ALA A 42 11.09 19.38 -20.30
C ALA A 42 11.28 20.35 -19.12
N THR A 43 10.47 21.42 -19.05
CA THR A 43 10.49 22.38 -17.94
C THR A 43 9.95 21.81 -16.62
N LYS A 44 9.26 20.67 -16.69
CA LYS A 44 8.66 19.94 -15.56
C LYS A 44 9.54 18.77 -15.10
N LEU A 45 10.61 18.45 -15.82
CA LEU A 45 11.59 17.44 -15.45
C LEU A 45 12.65 18.04 -14.51
N ARG A 46 12.85 17.38 -13.36
CA ARG A 46 13.86 17.74 -12.37
C ARG A 46 14.99 16.69 -12.40
N VAL A 47 16.17 17.12 -12.80
CA VAL A 47 17.39 16.27 -12.89
C VAL A 47 18.41 16.57 -11.78
N GLY A 48 18.13 17.54 -10.91
CA GLY A 48 19.03 17.91 -9.82
C GLY A 48 19.10 16.82 -8.74
N SER A 49 20.28 16.60 -8.17
CA SER A 49 20.56 15.55 -7.18
C SER A 49 19.59 15.52 -5.99
N ASN A 50 19.15 16.68 -5.50
CA ASN A 50 18.17 16.76 -4.41
C ASN A 50 16.77 16.24 -4.81
N SER A 51 16.37 16.41 -6.08
CA SER A 51 15.07 15.92 -6.56
C SER A 51 15.10 14.41 -6.77
N THR A 52 16.16 13.90 -7.40
CA THR A 52 16.32 12.47 -7.64
C THR A 52 16.55 11.68 -6.34
N ALA A 53 17.29 12.24 -5.37
CA ALA A 53 17.47 11.63 -4.05
C ALA A 53 16.15 11.50 -3.26
N LYS A 54 15.21 12.44 -3.37
CA LYS A 54 13.89 12.33 -2.72
C LYS A 54 13.01 11.24 -3.33
N ALA A 55 13.31 10.83 -4.56
CA ALA A 55 12.61 9.80 -5.30
C ALA A 55 13.37 8.46 -5.35
N SER A 56 14.51 8.35 -4.66
CA SER A 56 15.36 7.15 -4.72
C SER A 56 15.07 6.11 -3.64
N SER A 57 14.26 6.43 -2.62
CA SER A 57 13.89 5.55 -1.52
C SER A 57 12.39 5.56 -1.28
N ASP A 58 11.86 4.67 -0.46
CA ASP A 58 10.45 4.52 -0.12
C ASP A 58 10.27 4.36 1.40
N PHE A 59 9.04 4.09 1.84
CA PHE A 59 8.72 3.88 3.25
C PHE A 59 9.44 2.67 3.83
N GLY A 60 9.70 1.64 3.02
CA GLY A 60 10.47 0.46 3.42
C GLY A 60 11.90 0.78 3.84
N ARG A 61 12.54 1.79 3.22
CA ARG A 61 13.94 2.21 3.49
C ARG A 61 14.99 1.10 3.41
N MET A 62 14.65 0.00 2.74
CA MET A 62 15.56 -1.13 2.49
C MET A 62 16.13 -1.12 1.07
N VAL A 63 15.43 -0.47 0.14
CA VAL A 63 15.81 -0.40 -1.27
C VAL A 63 16.08 1.04 -1.65
N THR A 64 17.19 1.27 -2.36
CA THR A 64 17.51 2.56 -2.98
C THR A 64 17.78 2.37 -4.47
N ALA A 65 17.11 3.15 -5.31
CA ALA A 65 17.32 3.17 -6.75
C ALA A 65 17.04 4.59 -7.28
N ALA A 66 18.10 5.36 -7.54
CA ALA A 66 17.97 6.74 -7.98
C ALA A 66 17.46 6.81 -9.44
N PRO A 67 16.42 7.62 -9.72
CA PRO A 67 16.02 7.92 -11.08
C PRO A 67 16.96 8.94 -11.73
N GLU A 68 16.97 8.96 -13.06
CA GLU A 68 17.69 9.97 -13.85
C GLU A 68 16.95 11.31 -13.85
N ALA A 69 15.61 11.28 -13.75
CA ALA A 69 14.79 12.47 -13.62
C ALA A 69 13.53 12.22 -12.80
N VAL A 70 12.97 13.30 -12.26
CA VAL A 70 11.63 13.30 -11.65
C VAL A 70 10.72 14.24 -12.44
N LEU A 71 9.62 13.71 -12.99
CA LEU A 71 8.59 14.52 -13.62
C LEU A 71 7.66 15.09 -12.54
N HIS A 72 7.45 16.40 -12.58
CA HIS A 72 6.44 17.10 -11.79
C HIS A 72 5.28 17.50 -12.72
N PRO A 73 4.36 16.58 -13.05
CA PRO A 73 3.29 16.86 -14.00
C PRO A 73 2.36 17.94 -13.46
N SER A 74 1.83 18.77 -14.37
CA SER A 74 0.77 19.75 -14.08
C SER A 74 -0.60 19.24 -14.53
N THR A 75 -0.64 18.32 -15.48
CA THR A 75 -1.85 17.66 -15.98
C THR A 75 -1.58 16.19 -16.31
N PRO A 76 -2.61 15.33 -16.39
CA PRO A 76 -2.47 13.97 -16.93
C PRO A 76 -1.82 13.92 -18.33
N ALA A 77 -2.03 14.94 -19.16
CA ALA A 77 -1.44 15.00 -20.50
C ALA A 77 0.11 15.04 -20.47
N ASP A 78 0.71 15.63 -19.43
CA ASP A 78 2.17 15.64 -19.27
C ASP A 78 2.72 14.23 -19.03
N ILE A 79 1.96 13.41 -18.29
CA ILE A 79 2.30 12.01 -18.03
C ILE A 79 2.16 11.21 -19.32
N ALA A 80 1.07 11.42 -20.07
CA ALA A 80 0.86 10.77 -21.35
C ALA A 80 1.96 11.12 -22.38
N GLU A 81 2.41 12.38 -22.42
CA GLU A 81 3.52 12.82 -23.28
C GLU A 81 4.83 12.12 -22.90
N LEU A 82 5.16 12.02 -21.61
CA LEU A 82 6.34 11.27 -21.13
C LEU A 82 6.29 9.80 -21.54
N VAL A 83 5.17 9.14 -21.26
CA VAL A 83 5.00 7.70 -21.52
C VAL A 83 5.05 7.42 -23.01
N ARG A 84 4.37 8.21 -23.84
CA ARG A 84 4.41 8.09 -25.30
C ARG A 84 5.82 8.31 -25.85
N PHE A 85 6.54 9.30 -25.31
CA PHE A 85 7.93 9.51 -25.69
C PHE A 85 8.81 8.31 -25.36
N SER A 86 8.70 7.75 -24.14
CA SER A 86 9.45 6.54 -23.78
C SER A 86 9.10 5.34 -24.68
N ALA A 87 7.81 5.09 -24.89
CA ALA A 87 7.33 3.97 -25.71
C ALA A 87 7.76 4.06 -27.19
N SER A 88 7.82 5.27 -27.74
CA SER A 88 8.25 5.51 -29.13
C SER A 88 9.78 5.65 -29.29
N SER A 89 10.53 5.73 -28.19
CA SER A 89 11.99 5.87 -28.22
C SER A 89 12.66 4.59 -28.72
N PRO A 90 13.73 4.67 -29.53
CA PRO A 90 14.58 3.53 -29.85
C PRO A 90 15.19 2.85 -28.62
N SER A 91 15.33 3.61 -27.52
CA SER A 91 15.75 3.12 -26.22
C SER A 91 14.70 3.55 -25.18
N PRO A 92 13.62 2.77 -24.99
CA PRO A 92 12.61 3.04 -23.97
C PRO A 92 13.24 3.04 -22.57
N PHE A 93 12.81 3.98 -21.73
CA PHE A 93 13.27 4.09 -20.35
C PHE A 93 12.13 3.82 -19.36
N PRO A 94 12.43 3.28 -18.16
CA PRO A 94 11.40 2.97 -17.20
C PRO A 94 10.70 4.21 -16.64
N VAL A 95 9.41 4.09 -16.35
CA VAL A 95 8.56 5.14 -15.77
C VAL A 95 7.82 4.58 -14.56
N ALA A 96 8.02 5.16 -13.38
CA ALA A 96 7.29 4.77 -12.17
C ALA A 96 6.43 5.92 -11.63
N PRO A 97 5.10 5.78 -11.56
CA PRO A 97 4.28 6.70 -10.78
C PRO A 97 4.57 6.54 -9.29
N ARG A 98 4.85 7.66 -8.63
CA ARG A 98 5.06 7.72 -7.19
C ARG A 98 3.95 8.55 -6.55
N GLY A 99 3.11 7.88 -5.75
CA GLY A 99 2.18 8.53 -4.82
C GLY A 99 2.93 9.07 -3.59
N GLN A 100 2.63 8.55 -2.40
CA GLN A 100 3.38 8.91 -1.18
C GLN A 100 4.67 8.10 -0.98
N GLY A 101 4.98 7.15 -1.88
CA GLY A 101 6.13 6.26 -1.71
C GLY A 101 5.98 5.31 -0.53
N HIS A 102 4.76 4.95 -0.15
CA HIS A 102 4.46 4.03 0.96
C HIS A 102 4.66 2.54 0.60
N SER A 103 5.43 2.29 -0.46
CA SER A 103 5.92 0.97 -0.84
C SER A 103 7.04 0.53 0.14
N ALA A 104 7.23 -0.78 0.28
CA ALA A 104 8.24 -1.33 1.19
C ALA A 104 9.48 -1.91 0.46
N ARG A 105 9.37 -2.21 -0.84
CA ARG A 105 10.35 -3.03 -1.58
C ARG A 105 10.76 -2.43 -2.92
N GLY A 106 10.72 -1.10 -3.03
CA GLY A 106 11.13 -0.36 -4.21
C GLY A 106 10.09 -0.31 -5.33
N GLN A 107 8.84 -0.74 -5.10
CA GLN A 107 7.80 -0.79 -6.14
C GLN A 107 7.55 0.56 -6.84
N SER A 108 7.77 1.68 -6.14
CA SER A 108 7.58 3.04 -6.65
C SER A 108 8.86 3.71 -7.17
N LEU A 109 9.93 2.93 -7.37
CA LEU A 109 11.23 3.42 -7.85
C LEU A 109 11.42 3.10 -9.33
N ALA A 110 12.19 3.95 -10.03
CA ALA A 110 12.59 3.76 -11.42
C ALA A 110 14.09 4.07 -11.58
N GLY A 111 14.95 3.15 -11.14
CA GLY A 111 16.39 3.26 -11.34
C GLY A 111 16.74 3.40 -12.82
N GLY A 112 17.56 4.39 -13.19
CA GLY A 112 17.93 4.66 -14.58
C GLY A 112 16.79 5.23 -15.46
N GLY A 113 15.64 5.54 -14.86
CA GLY A 113 14.44 6.01 -15.57
C GLY A 113 13.88 7.31 -15.00
N VAL A 114 12.56 7.49 -15.15
CA VAL A 114 11.85 8.67 -14.68
C VAL A 114 10.82 8.29 -13.63
N VAL A 115 10.91 8.91 -12.45
CA VAL A 115 9.83 8.85 -11.45
C VAL A 115 8.85 9.97 -11.74
N VAL A 116 7.55 9.66 -11.81
CA VAL A 116 6.48 10.66 -11.91
C VAL A 116 6.00 10.98 -10.50
N ASP A 117 6.29 12.19 -10.00
CA ASP A 117 5.77 12.66 -8.73
C ASP A 117 4.30 13.05 -8.88
N MET A 118 3.41 12.08 -8.63
CA MET A 118 1.97 12.25 -8.83
C MET A 118 1.41 13.39 -7.97
N ARG A 119 2.02 13.66 -6.80
CA ARG A 119 1.60 14.71 -5.86
C ARG A 119 1.67 16.11 -6.48
N ALA A 120 2.46 16.30 -7.53
CA ALA A 120 2.52 17.57 -8.25
C ALA A 120 1.15 17.95 -8.89
N LEU A 121 0.31 16.98 -9.26
CA LEU A 121 -1.03 17.22 -9.80
C LEU A 121 -1.96 17.87 -8.74
N ALA A 122 -1.84 17.48 -7.47
CA ALA A 122 -2.68 18.00 -6.38
C ALA A 122 -2.49 19.51 -6.14
N SER A 123 -1.34 20.07 -6.50
CA SER A 123 -0.99 21.46 -6.21
C SER A 123 -1.77 22.52 -7.01
N ARG A 124 -2.56 22.11 -8.02
CA ARG A 124 -3.15 23.06 -8.98
C ARG A 124 -4.63 22.89 -9.30
N CYS A 125 -5.28 21.80 -8.90
CA CYS A 125 -6.69 21.56 -9.21
C CYS A 125 -7.42 20.82 -8.10
N GLY A 126 -8.66 21.26 -7.79
CA GLY A 126 -9.61 20.53 -6.95
C GLY A 126 -10.05 19.23 -7.62
N HIS A 127 -9.25 18.18 -7.46
CA HIS A 127 -9.45 16.88 -8.09
C HIS A 127 -10.33 15.94 -7.28
N VAL A 128 -11.05 16.44 -6.27
CA VAL A 128 -12.06 15.66 -5.54
C VAL A 128 -13.41 16.31 -5.77
N ASN A 129 -14.21 15.70 -6.64
CA ASN A 129 -15.52 16.22 -7.03
C ASN A 129 -16.61 15.24 -6.59
N VAL A 130 -17.43 15.68 -5.64
CA VAL A 130 -18.48 14.84 -5.05
C VAL A 130 -19.78 15.02 -5.81
N SER A 131 -20.32 13.92 -6.32
CA SER A 131 -21.69 13.84 -6.81
C SER A 131 -22.56 13.27 -5.70
N ALA A 132 -23.42 14.10 -5.11
CA ALA A 132 -24.34 13.69 -4.05
C ALA A 132 -25.43 12.70 -4.53
N GLY A 133 -25.43 12.34 -5.81
CA GLY A 133 -26.48 11.53 -6.42
C GLY A 133 -27.76 12.33 -6.65
N GLY A 134 -28.79 11.64 -7.11
CA GLY A 134 -30.14 12.18 -7.30
C GLY A 134 -31.18 11.11 -6.98
N ALA A 135 -32.46 11.36 -7.28
CA ALA A 135 -33.54 10.41 -6.97
C ALA A 135 -33.31 8.99 -7.56
N THR A 136 -32.52 8.87 -8.62
CA THR A 136 -32.27 7.62 -9.35
C THR A 136 -30.79 7.23 -9.44
N ALA A 137 -29.87 8.05 -8.93
CA ALA A 137 -28.43 7.85 -9.09
C ALA A 137 -27.73 7.79 -7.73
N SER A 138 -26.97 6.72 -7.48
CA SER A 138 -26.18 6.57 -6.25
C SER A 138 -25.07 7.63 -6.18
N PRO A 139 -24.74 8.12 -4.97
CA PRO A 139 -23.67 9.09 -4.80
C PRO A 139 -22.28 8.48 -5.09
N TYR A 140 -21.39 9.30 -5.61
CA TYR A 140 -20.01 8.93 -5.89
C TYR A 140 -19.07 10.13 -5.74
N VAL A 141 -17.77 9.88 -5.67
CA VAL A 141 -16.72 10.90 -5.76
C VAL A 141 -15.78 10.59 -6.92
N ASP A 142 -15.50 11.58 -7.75
CA ASP A 142 -14.40 11.54 -8.71
C ASP A 142 -13.16 12.12 -8.03
N ALA A 143 -12.19 11.26 -7.73
CA ALA A 143 -10.92 11.61 -7.08
C ALA A 143 -9.75 11.46 -8.06
N GLY A 144 -8.84 12.43 -8.11
CA GLY A 144 -7.55 12.31 -8.79
C GLY A 144 -6.74 11.14 -8.22
N GLY A 145 -5.99 10.44 -9.08
CA GLY A 145 -5.20 9.28 -8.66
C GLY A 145 -4.14 9.61 -7.60
N GLU A 146 -3.65 10.85 -7.59
CA GLU A 146 -2.70 11.38 -6.62
C GLU A 146 -3.29 11.77 -5.27
N GLN A 147 -4.61 11.92 -5.18
CA GLN A 147 -5.29 12.42 -3.98
C GLN A 147 -5.12 11.44 -2.82
N LEU A 148 -4.97 11.96 -1.60
CA LEU A 148 -4.94 11.16 -0.39
C LEU A 148 -6.36 10.75 0.01
N TRP A 149 -6.52 9.56 0.59
CA TRP A 149 -7.80 9.15 1.16
C TRP A 149 -8.28 10.09 2.27
N ALA A 150 -7.37 10.69 3.04
CA ALA A 150 -7.71 11.71 4.04
C ALA A 150 -8.37 12.96 3.41
N ASP A 151 -7.92 13.38 2.23
CA ASP A 151 -8.48 14.53 1.51
C ASP A 151 -9.80 14.16 0.82
N VAL A 152 -9.90 12.93 0.30
CA VAL A 152 -11.17 12.38 -0.20
C VAL A 152 -12.22 12.34 0.90
N LEU A 153 -11.88 11.81 2.09
CA LEU A 153 -12.77 11.78 3.25
C LEU A 153 -13.26 13.18 3.61
N ARG A 154 -12.34 14.15 3.70
CA ARG A 154 -12.69 15.54 4.04
C ARG A 154 -13.71 16.12 3.08
N ALA A 155 -13.45 16.00 1.77
CA ALA A 155 -14.34 16.52 0.74
C ALA A 155 -15.71 15.83 0.76
N THR A 156 -15.77 14.50 0.91
CA THR A 156 -17.06 13.78 0.92
C THR A 156 -17.89 14.11 2.15
N LEU A 157 -17.25 14.35 3.30
CA LEU A 157 -17.92 14.70 4.55
C LEU A 157 -18.62 16.06 4.49
N GLU A 158 -18.16 17.00 3.66
CA GLU A 158 -18.87 18.28 3.41
C GLU A 158 -20.26 18.05 2.79
N HIS A 159 -20.45 16.90 2.13
CA HIS A 159 -21.72 16.45 1.57
C HIS A 159 -22.45 15.42 2.45
N GLY A 160 -21.95 15.13 3.65
CA GLY A 160 -22.49 14.09 4.53
C GLY A 160 -22.32 12.67 3.98
N LEU A 161 -21.32 12.46 3.12
CA LEU A 161 -21.03 11.19 2.46
C LEU A 161 -19.61 10.70 2.76
N ALA A 162 -19.38 9.41 2.56
CA ALA A 162 -18.07 8.79 2.74
C ALA A 162 -17.91 7.55 1.84
N PRO A 163 -16.67 7.24 1.40
CA PRO A 163 -16.33 5.89 0.94
C PRO A 163 -16.67 4.83 1.98
N ARG A 164 -17.00 3.62 1.51
CA ARG A 164 -17.45 2.49 2.36
C ARG A 164 -16.30 1.68 2.95
N VAL A 165 -15.12 1.76 2.33
CA VAL A 165 -13.96 0.92 2.63
C VAL A 165 -12.71 1.76 2.71
N TRP A 166 -11.92 1.50 3.74
CA TRP A 166 -10.75 2.28 4.08
C TRP A 166 -9.55 1.37 4.26
N THR A 167 -8.37 1.93 4.02
CA THR A 167 -7.12 1.43 4.58
C THR A 167 -6.94 1.97 5.99
N ASP A 168 -6.18 1.29 6.84
CA ASP A 168 -5.94 1.75 8.22
C ASP A 168 -5.22 3.09 8.29
N TYR A 169 -4.40 3.38 7.29
CA TYR A 169 -3.68 4.63 7.14
C TYR A 169 -4.21 5.41 5.94
N LEU A 170 -4.66 6.65 6.15
CA LEU A 170 -5.36 7.46 5.13
C LEU A 170 -4.43 8.36 4.30
N HIS A 171 -3.19 8.57 4.74
CA HIS A 171 -2.22 9.42 4.06
C HIS A 171 -1.46 8.66 2.97
N ILE A 172 -2.21 7.91 2.17
CA ILE A 172 -1.76 7.22 0.96
C ILE A 172 -2.72 7.54 -0.19
N THR A 173 -2.20 7.45 -1.41
CA THR A 173 -2.92 7.91 -2.60
C THR A 173 -3.98 6.92 -3.07
N VAL A 174 -5.08 7.41 -3.63
CA VAL A 174 -6.14 6.62 -4.29
C VAL A 174 -5.54 5.62 -5.28
N ALA A 175 -4.78 6.07 -6.29
CA ALA A 175 -4.22 5.19 -7.31
C ALA A 175 -3.29 4.10 -6.74
N GLY A 176 -2.47 4.46 -5.74
CA GLY A 176 -1.55 3.52 -5.10
C GLY A 176 -2.28 2.36 -4.41
N THR A 177 -3.36 2.65 -3.67
CA THR A 177 -4.16 1.62 -3.01
C THR A 177 -4.95 0.76 -4.01
N LEU A 178 -5.56 1.38 -5.02
CA LEU A 178 -6.32 0.67 -6.06
C LEU A 178 -5.43 -0.19 -6.96
N SER A 179 -4.15 0.14 -7.08
CA SER A 179 -3.16 -0.71 -7.77
C SER A 179 -2.78 -1.96 -6.96
N ASN A 180 -3.19 -2.07 -5.70
CA ASN A 180 -2.94 -3.24 -4.85
C ASN A 180 -4.26 -3.95 -4.50
N ALA A 181 -5.07 -3.34 -3.65
CA ALA A 181 -6.45 -3.72 -3.33
C ALA A 181 -7.13 -2.64 -2.48
N GLY A 182 -6.43 -2.20 -1.42
CA GLY A 182 -6.98 -1.30 -0.40
C GLY A 182 -7.89 -2.07 0.55
N ILE A 183 -7.31 -2.67 1.59
CA ILE A 183 -8.02 -3.48 2.59
C ILE A 183 -8.01 -2.79 3.95
N GLY A 184 -9.01 -3.13 4.75
CA GLY A 184 -9.20 -2.74 6.14
C GLY A 184 -10.45 -3.42 6.70
N GLY A 185 -10.77 -3.18 7.96
CA GLY A 185 -11.84 -3.89 8.67
C GLY A 185 -13.26 -3.76 8.12
N GLN A 186 -13.53 -2.95 7.09
CA GLN A 186 -14.84 -2.92 6.41
C GLN A 186 -14.91 -3.90 5.22
N ALA A 187 -13.77 -4.43 4.78
CA ALA A 187 -13.66 -5.21 3.55
C ALA A 187 -14.44 -6.53 3.61
N PHE A 188 -14.67 -7.09 4.80
CA PHE A 188 -15.51 -8.28 4.95
C PHE A 188 -16.95 -8.06 4.50
N ARG A 189 -17.45 -6.82 4.54
CA ARG A 189 -18.83 -6.44 4.20
C ARG A 189 -18.95 -5.79 2.83
N HIS A 190 -17.96 -4.98 2.44
CA HIS A 190 -18.01 -4.16 1.23
C HIS A 190 -16.93 -4.50 0.19
N GLY A 191 -16.10 -5.51 0.46
CA GLY A 191 -14.93 -5.84 -0.36
C GLY A 191 -13.78 -4.86 -0.18
N PRO A 192 -12.63 -5.08 -0.81
CA PRO A 192 -11.55 -4.10 -0.84
C PRO A 192 -11.99 -2.81 -1.57
N GLN A 193 -11.17 -1.75 -1.50
CA GLN A 193 -11.41 -0.49 -2.21
C GLN A 193 -11.58 -0.72 -3.72
N ILE A 194 -10.82 -1.65 -4.31
CA ILE A 194 -10.98 -2.03 -5.74
C ILE A 194 -12.38 -2.55 -6.10
N SER A 195 -13.13 -3.13 -5.15
CA SER A 195 -14.52 -3.56 -5.38
C SER A 195 -15.52 -2.39 -5.38
N ASN A 196 -15.11 -1.20 -4.94
CA ASN A 196 -15.96 -0.02 -4.76
C ASN A 196 -15.71 1.09 -5.80
N VAL A 197 -14.94 0.77 -6.85
CA VAL A 197 -14.67 1.66 -7.99
C VAL A 197 -15.70 1.44 -9.10
N LEU A 198 -16.22 2.54 -9.65
CA LEU A 198 -17.21 2.53 -10.73
C LEU A 198 -16.57 2.75 -12.11
N GLU A 199 -15.51 3.57 -12.18
CA GLU A 199 -14.86 4.00 -13.41
C GLU A 199 -13.44 4.53 -13.10
N LEU A 200 -12.52 4.43 -14.06
CA LEU A 200 -11.15 4.93 -13.96
C LEU A 200 -10.75 5.69 -15.22
N ASP A 201 -9.95 6.74 -15.07
CA ASP A 201 -9.13 7.28 -16.16
C ASP A 201 -7.70 6.78 -16.00
N VAL A 202 -7.15 6.19 -17.06
CA VAL A 202 -5.87 5.48 -17.07
C VAL A 202 -5.03 5.95 -18.25
N ILE A 203 -3.73 6.18 -18.00
CA ILE A 203 -2.73 6.36 -19.04
C ILE A 203 -2.01 5.03 -19.26
N THR A 204 -2.20 4.37 -20.39
CA THR A 204 -1.56 3.08 -20.72
C THR A 204 -0.05 3.26 -20.95
N GLY A 205 0.70 2.16 -21.03
CA GLY A 205 2.13 2.15 -21.38
C GLY A 205 2.44 2.64 -22.80
N ASN A 206 1.44 2.82 -23.66
CA ASN A 206 1.58 3.49 -24.96
C ASN A 206 1.36 5.02 -24.86
N GLY A 207 0.94 5.53 -23.70
CA GLY A 207 0.58 6.93 -23.50
C GLY A 207 -0.83 7.27 -23.99
N ASP A 208 -1.71 6.28 -24.13
CA ASP A 208 -3.13 6.49 -24.45
C ASP A 208 -3.91 6.82 -23.18
N MET A 209 -4.75 7.85 -23.23
CA MET A 209 -5.65 8.23 -22.14
C MET A 209 -7.00 7.55 -22.34
N VAL A 210 -7.33 6.58 -21.47
CA VAL A 210 -8.51 5.73 -21.60
C VAL A 210 -9.38 5.85 -20.35
N THR A 211 -10.67 6.13 -20.53
CA THR A 211 -11.69 5.99 -19.48
C THR A 211 -12.31 4.61 -19.57
N CYS A 212 -12.19 3.81 -18.51
CA CYS A 212 -12.65 2.43 -18.45
C CYS A 212 -13.55 2.18 -17.23
N SER A 213 -14.48 1.24 -17.37
CA SER A 213 -15.45 0.80 -16.36
C SER A 213 -15.78 -0.68 -16.59
N ARG A 214 -16.73 -1.23 -15.82
CA ARG A 214 -17.24 -2.60 -16.06
C ARG A 214 -17.87 -2.77 -17.44
N ASP A 215 -18.41 -1.70 -18.02
CA ASP A 215 -19.17 -1.71 -19.27
C ASP A 215 -18.42 -1.09 -20.46
N LYS A 216 -17.25 -0.49 -20.22
CA LYS A 216 -16.42 0.17 -21.24
C LYS A 216 -14.94 -0.12 -21.01
N ASP A 217 -14.23 -0.63 -22.02
CA ASP A 217 -12.82 -1.00 -21.89
C ASP A 217 -12.56 -1.90 -20.66
N ALA A 218 -13.48 -2.83 -20.41
CA ALA A 218 -13.55 -3.64 -19.20
C ALA A 218 -12.27 -4.43 -18.91
N ASP A 219 -11.59 -4.89 -19.97
CA ASP A 219 -10.28 -5.51 -19.88
C ASP A 219 -9.27 -4.64 -19.13
N LEU A 220 -9.18 -3.35 -19.48
CA LEU A 220 -8.26 -2.42 -18.82
C LEU A 220 -8.72 -2.14 -17.39
N PHE A 221 -10.02 -1.94 -17.18
CA PHE A 221 -10.60 -1.69 -15.87
C PHE A 221 -10.26 -2.79 -14.87
N PHE A 222 -10.49 -4.05 -15.24
CA PHE A 222 -10.14 -5.18 -14.37
C PHE A 222 -8.62 -5.39 -14.26
N ALA A 223 -7.85 -5.10 -15.31
CA ALA A 223 -6.40 -5.21 -15.28
C ALA A 223 -5.78 -4.26 -14.24
N VAL A 224 -6.15 -2.98 -14.24
CA VAL A 224 -5.49 -1.96 -13.39
C VAL A 224 -5.86 -2.09 -11.91
N LEU A 225 -7.03 -2.64 -11.58
CA LEU A 225 -7.46 -2.89 -10.20
C LEU A 225 -6.70 -4.08 -9.62
N GLY A 226 -5.82 -3.80 -8.65
CA GLY A 226 -4.81 -4.74 -8.18
C GLY A 226 -3.69 -4.98 -9.20
N GLY A 227 -3.57 -4.12 -10.22
CA GLY A 227 -2.69 -4.30 -11.35
C GLY A 227 -1.23 -3.92 -11.12
N LEU A 228 -0.86 -3.54 -9.89
CA LEU A 228 0.52 -3.21 -9.49
C LEU A 228 1.19 -2.14 -10.38
N GLY A 229 0.38 -1.26 -10.98
CA GLY A 229 0.84 -0.20 -11.90
C GLY A 229 1.40 -0.71 -13.23
N GLN A 230 1.08 -1.95 -13.64
CA GLN A 230 1.68 -2.61 -14.79
C GLN A 230 1.01 -2.30 -16.14
N PHE A 231 -0.26 -1.94 -16.12
CA PHE A 231 -1.07 -1.75 -17.33
C PHE A 231 -1.34 -0.27 -17.63
N GLY A 232 -1.07 0.60 -16.67
CA GLY A 232 -1.27 2.03 -16.81
C GLY A 232 -1.19 2.79 -15.50
N ILE A 233 -1.16 4.12 -15.61
CA ILE A 233 -1.16 5.06 -14.48
C ILE A 233 -2.59 5.57 -14.30
N ILE A 234 -3.19 5.27 -13.15
CA ILE A 234 -4.53 5.77 -12.79
C ILE A 234 -4.42 7.27 -12.49
N THR A 235 -5.15 8.11 -13.22
CA THR A 235 -5.18 9.56 -13.04
C THR A 235 -6.49 10.06 -12.43
N ARG A 236 -7.57 9.27 -12.51
CA ARG A 236 -8.83 9.52 -11.80
C ARG A 236 -9.50 8.19 -11.45
N ALA A 237 -10.16 8.13 -10.30
CA ALA A 237 -11.07 7.06 -9.94
C ALA A 237 -12.43 7.62 -9.51
N ARG A 238 -13.50 7.00 -9.99
CA ARG A 238 -14.86 7.19 -9.49
C ARG A 238 -15.16 6.17 -8.41
N ILE A 239 -15.38 6.62 -7.18
CA ILE A 239 -15.56 5.77 -6.01
C ILE A 239 -17.00 5.91 -5.50
N GLY A 240 -17.66 4.77 -5.26
CA GLY A 240 -19.01 4.76 -4.69
C GLY A 240 -19.04 5.25 -3.25
N LEU A 241 -20.08 6.01 -2.90
CA LEU A 241 -20.25 6.58 -1.55
C LEU A 241 -21.45 5.98 -0.82
N GLU A 242 -21.51 6.27 0.47
CA GLU A 242 -22.66 6.05 1.35
C GLU A 242 -22.82 7.22 2.32
N PRO A 243 -23.98 7.35 3.00
CA PRO A 243 -24.16 8.33 4.07
C PRO A 243 -23.09 8.18 5.15
N ALA A 244 -22.38 9.26 5.47
CA ALA A 244 -21.32 9.22 6.46
C ALA A 244 -21.90 9.16 7.88
N PRO A 245 -21.47 8.19 8.72
CA PRO A 245 -21.78 8.21 10.13
C PRO A 245 -21.07 9.39 10.82
N LYS A 246 -21.60 9.83 11.97
CA LYS A 246 -21.00 10.91 12.76
C LYS A 246 -20.05 10.40 13.83
N ARG A 247 -20.36 9.25 14.42
CA ARG A 247 -19.64 8.69 15.57
C ARG A 247 -19.37 7.21 15.41
N VAL A 248 -18.42 6.74 16.20
CA VAL A 248 -17.99 5.34 16.22
C VAL A 248 -17.88 4.88 17.66
N ARG A 249 -18.61 3.81 17.98
CA ARG A 249 -18.38 3.02 19.18
C ARG A 249 -17.28 2.01 18.87
N TRP A 250 -16.09 2.24 19.38
CA TRP A 250 -14.88 1.46 19.09
C TRP A 250 -14.52 0.58 20.29
N VAL A 251 -14.39 -0.71 20.07
CA VAL A 251 -14.03 -1.68 21.13
C VAL A 251 -12.79 -2.48 20.77
N ARG A 252 -12.00 -2.83 21.79
CA ARG A 252 -11.03 -3.92 21.74
C ARG A 252 -11.41 -4.98 22.77
N ILE A 253 -11.36 -6.23 22.35
CA ILE A 253 -11.85 -7.38 23.10
C ILE A 253 -10.73 -8.40 23.18
N ALA A 254 -10.24 -8.72 24.39
CA ALA A 254 -9.09 -9.60 24.55
C ALA A 254 -9.48 -11.09 24.64
N TYR A 255 -8.63 -11.93 24.04
CA TYR A 255 -8.71 -13.38 24.01
C TYR A 255 -7.35 -13.97 24.35
N SER A 256 -7.35 -15.08 25.09
CA SER A 256 -6.16 -15.87 25.41
C SER A 256 -6.00 -17.10 24.51
N ASP A 257 -7.07 -17.49 23.80
CA ASP A 257 -7.13 -18.67 22.95
C ASP A 257 -7.42 -18.29 21.48
N VAL A 258 -6.52 -18.70 20.58
CA VAL A 258 -6.61 -18.39 19.14
C VAL A 258 -7.84 -19.05 18.49
N ALA A 259 -8.24 -20.24 18.94
CA ALA A 259 -9.37 -20.95 18.34
C ALA A 259 -10.69 -20.24 18.65
N THR A 260 -10.81 -19.69 19.86
CA THR A 260 -11.95 -18.86 20.27
C THR A 260 -11.92 -17.49 19.60
N PHE A 261 -10.76 -16.84 19.55
CA PHE A 261 -10.56 -15.57 18.83
C PHE A 261 -10.97 -15.66 17.36
N THR A 262 -10.46 -16.66 16.63
CA THR A 262 -10.74 -16.85 15.19
C THR A 262 -12.20 -17.20 14.95
N ARG A 263 -12.79 -18.10 15.74
CA ARG A 263 -14.23 -18.43 15.66
C ARG A 263 -15.12 -17.20 15.85
N ASP A 264 -14.80 -16.37 16.83
CA ASP A 264 -15.58 -15.17 17.12
C ASP A 264 -15.40 -14.10 16.03
N GLN A 265 -14.19 -13.94 15.46
CA GLN A 265 -14.00 -13.09 14.27
C GLN A 265 -14.83 -13.58 13.07
N GLU A 266 -14.80 -14.89 12.77
CA GLU A 266 -15.58 -15.48 11.68
C GLU A 266 -17.09 -15.29 11.88
N LEU A 267 -17.57 -15.44 13.11
CA LEU A 267 -18.96 -15.15 13.46
C LEU A 267 -19.33 -13.69 13.13
N LEU A 268 -18.49 -12.74 13.53
CA LEU A 268 -18.72 -11.31 13.34
C LEU A 268 -18.72 -10.89 11.85
N ILE A 269 -17.99 -11.59 11.00
CA ILE A 269 -17.95 -11.31 9.55
C ILE A 269 -18.93 -12.13 8.71
N SER A 270 -19.63 -13.09 9.34
CA SER A 270 -20.59 -13.97 8.68
C SER A 270 -21.78 -13.19 8.09
N LYS A 271 -22.44 -13.77 7.08
CA LYS A 271 -23.59 -13.14 6.41
C LYS A 271 -24.70 -12.72 7.38
N GLN A 272 -24.93 -13.52 8.43
CA GLN A 272 -25.95 -13.25 9.46
C GLN A 272 -25.57 -12.04 10.32
N ALA A 273 -24.29 -11.89 10.66
CA ALA A 273 -23.81 -10.78 11.48
C ALA A 273 -23.63 -9.47 10.70
N ARG A 274 -23.53 -9.51 9.35
CA ARG A 274 -23.33 -8.30 8.52
C ARG A 274 -24.45 -7.25 8.68
N GLU A 275 -25.68 -7.65 8.96
CA GLU A 275 -26.82 -6.71 9.04
C GLU A 275 -27.03 -6.10 10.43
N ALA A 276 -26.59 -6.78 11.49
CA ALA A 276 -26.83 -6.37 12.87
C ALA A 276 -25.56 -6.18 13.72
N GLY A 277 -24.38 -6.46 13.17
CA GLY A 277 -23.11 -6.46 13.89
C GLY A 277 -22.28 -5.18 13.72
N PHE A 278 -20.96 -5.35 13.86
CA PHE A 278 -19.94 -4.32 13.66
C PHE A 278 -19.83 -3.89 12.20
N ASP A 279 -19.58 -2.60 11.96
CA ASP A 279 -19.29 -2.01 10.65
C ASP A 279 -17.81 -2.15 10.27
N TYR A 280 -16.95 -2.38 11.25
CA TYR A 280 -15.52 -2.66 11.11
C TYR A 280 -15.13 -3.82 12.02
N VAL A 281 -14.38 -4.79 11.50
CA VAL A 281 -13.82 -5.91 12.26
C VAL A 281 -12.37 -6.14 11.82
N GLU A 282 -11.44 -5.98 12.75
CA GLU A 282 -10.06 -6.41 12.60
C GLU A 282 -9.62 -7.23 13.81
N GLY A 283 -8.32 -7.55 13.86
CA GLY A 283 -7.71 -8.09 15.03
C GLY A 283 -6.21 -7.84 15.07
N GLN A 284 -5.69 -7.88 16.28
CA GLN A 284 -4.27 -7.67 16.58
C GLN A 284 -3.77 -8.83 17.43
N VAL A 285 -2.57 -9.30 17.14
CA VAL A 285 -1.85 -10.26 17.97
C VAL A 285 -0.78 -9.51 18.74
N GLN A 286 -0.76 -9.68 20.06
CA GLN A 286 0.28 -9.16 20.93
C GLN A 286 1.05 -10.31 21.55
N LEU A 287 2.32 -10.43 21.18
CA LEU A 287 3.23 -11.42 21.74
C LEU A 287 3.57 -11.08 23.19
N ASN A 288 3.96 -12.08 23.98
CA ASN A 288 4.20 -11.92 25.42
C ASN A 288 5.17 -10.79 25.74
N ARG A 289 6.36 -10.80 25.11
CA ARG A 289 7.39 -9.78 25.34
C ARG A 289 6.96 -8.39 24.89
N THR A 290 6.17 -8.28 23.82
CA THR A 290 5.63 -7.00 23.35
C THR A 290 4.63 -6.40 24.33
N LEU A 291 4.00 -7.21 25.18
CA LEU A 291 3.11 -6.74 26.24
C LEU A 291 3.86 -6.40 27.53
N THR A 292 4.87 -7.20 27.92
CA THR A 292 5.61 -7.03 29.18
C THR A 292 6.75 -6.01 29.09
N GLU A 293 7.37 -5.86 27.92
CA GLU A 293 8.47 -4.93 27.65
C GLU A 293 8.03 -3.75 26.76
N GLY A 294 6.75 -3.68 26.40
CA GLY A 294 6.16 -2.63 25.59
C GLY A 294 5.97 -1.29 26.32
N PRO A 295 5.36 -0.29 25.66
CA PRO A 295 5.14 1.02 26.26
C PRO A 295 4.14 0.95 27.43
N GLU A 296 4.34 1.83 28.43
CA GLU A 296 3.44 1.91 29.60
C GLU A 296 2.01 2.30 29.24
N SER A 297 1.76 2.92 28.08
CA SER A 297 0.43 3.20 27.56
C SER A 297 0.46 3.31 26.05
N THR A 298 -0.71 3.23 25.42
CA THR A 298 -0.88 3.43 23.97
C THR A 298 -1.99 4.46 23.72
N PRO A 299 -2.14 4.98 22.50
CA PRO A 299 -3.28 5.84 22.17
C PRO A 299 -4.64 5.18 22.45
N PHE A 300 -4.73 3.85 22.52
CA PHE A 300 -5.94 3.14 22.90
C PHE A 300 -6.00 2.77 24.39
N PHE A 301 -4.99 2.07 24.92
CA PHE A 301 -4.95 1.54 26.28
C PHE A 301 -4.24 2.47 27.27
N SER A 302 -4.85 2.68 28.45
CA SER A 302 -4.19 3.35 29.58
C SER A 302 -3.14 2.46 30.24
N SER A 303 -2.32 3.03 31.14
CA SER A 303 -1.35 2.24 31.91
C SER A 303 -1.99 1.22 32.84
N THR A 304 -3.18 1.51 33.36
CA THR A 304 -3.97 0.53 34.12
C THR A 304 -4.41 -0.63 33.24
N ASP A 305 -4.83 -0.36 32.01
CA ASP A 305 -5.24 -1.40 31.06
C ASP A 305 -4.07 -2.31 30.68
N ILE A 306 -2.90 -1.73 30.37
CA ILE A 306 -1.67 -2.48 30.07
C ILE A 306 -1.27 -3.37 31.25
N GLY A 307 -1.30 -2.86 32.48
CA GLY A 307 -1.00 -3.65 33.68
C GLY A 307 -1.98 -4.83 33.86
N ARG A 308 -3.27 -4.64 33.59
CA ARG A 308 -4.27 -5.71 33.63
C ARG A 308 -4.01 -6.76 32.54
N LEU A 309 -3.69 -6.34 31.33
CA LEU A 309 -3.38 -7.22 30.20
C LEU A 309 -2.12 -8.05 30.47
N ALA A 310 -1.06 -7.44 31.00
CA ALA A 310 0.15 -8.17 31.41
C ALA A 310 -0.17 -9.24 32.48
N GLY A 311 -1.05 -8.92 33.43
CA GLY A 311 -1.58 -9.86 34.40
C GLY A 311 -2.41 -11.00 33.79
N LEU A 312 -3.08 -10.78 32.65
CA LEU A 312 -3.77 -11.83 31.90
C LEU A 312 -2.77 -12.72 31.17
N ALA A 313 -1.84 -12.13 30.42
CA ALA A 313 -0.83 -12.86 29.64
C ALA A 313 0.01 -13.80 30.51
N SER A 314 0.41 -13.36 31.71
CA SER A 314 1.21 -14.18 32.63
C SER A 314 0.52 -15.46 33.12
N LYS A 315 -0.80 -15.62 32.91
CA LYS A 315 -1.54 -16.85 33.25
C LYS A 315 -1.39 -17.95 32.21
N TYR A 316 -0.92 -17.64 31.00
CA TYR A 316 -0.88 -18.58 29.87
C TYR A 316 0.55 -18.82 29.42
N MET A 317 0.85 -20.05 29.00
CA MET A 317 2.21 -20.51 28.69
C MET A 317 2.88 -19.71 27.57
N THR A 318 2.14 -19.31 26.53
CA THR A 318 2.69 -18.51 25.42
C THR A 318 2.66 -17.01 25.71
N GLY A 319 1.91 -16.57 26.72
CA GLY A 319 1.63 -15.16 27.02
C GLY A 319 1.08 -14.33 25.85
N THR A 320 0.63 -14.97 24.77
CA THR A 320 0.09 -14.28 23.58
C THR A 320 -1.35 -13.88 23.85
N ILE A 321 -1.67 -12.61 23.58
CA ILE A 321 -3.02 -12.08 23.68
C ILE A 321 -3.50 -11.68 22.29
N TYR A 322 -4.71 -12.09 21.94
CA TYR A 322 -5.37 -11.76 20.69
C TYR A 322 -6.46 -10.74 20.96
N PHE A 323 -6.57 -9.72 20.13
CA PHE A 323 -7.60 -8.70 20.26
C PHE A 323 -8.50 -8.73 19.03
N ILE A 324 -9.81 -8.83 19.24
CA ILE A 324 -10.76 -8.38 18.21
C ILE A 324 -10.90 -6.88 18.37
N GLU A 325 -10.72 -6.14 17.28
CA GLU A 325 -11.03 -4.72 17.20
C GLU A 325 -12.33 -4.55 16.42
N GLY A 326 -13.38 -4.08 17.09
CA GLY A 326 -14.70 -3.91 16.50
C GLY A 326 -15.14 -2.46 16.53
N ALA A 327 -15.90 -2.01 15.52
CA ALA A 327 -16.48 -0.67 15.52
C ALA A 327 -17.93 -0.68 15.05
N ILE A 328 -18.81 0.03 15.77
CA ILE A 328 -20.19 0.31 15.35
C ILE A 328 -20.30 1.77 14.98
N TYR A 329 -20.73 2.04 13.75
CA TYR A 329 -20.95 3.36 13.20
C TYR A 329 -22.36 3.81 13.52
N TYR A 330 -22.50 5.06 13.98
CA TYR A 330 -23.80 5.57 14.41
C TYR A 330 -23.93 7.09 14.25
N ASN A 331 -25.18 7.55 14.29
CA ASN A 331 -25.55 8.97 14.28
C ASN A 331 -26.28 9.32 15.59
N GLU A 332 -26.47 10.62 15.87
CA GLU A 332 -27.15 11.07 17.10
C GLU A 332 -28.53 10.43 17.30
N SER A 333 -29.27 10.21 16.21
CA SER A 333 -30.59 9.57 16.24
C SER A 333 -30.59 8.11 16.70
N THR A 334 -29.46 7.41 16.55
CA THR A 334 -29.31 5.99 16.92
C THR A 334 -28.45 5.79 18.18
N ALA A 335 -27.97 6.87 18.80
CA ALA A 335 -27.05 6.82 19.94
C ALA A 335 -27.64 6.02 21.12
N ILE A 336 -28.93 6.17 21.40
CA ILE A 336 -29.61 5.46 22.51
C ILE A 336 -29.61 3.94 22.30
N SER A 337 -29.62 3.48 21.04
CA SER A 337 -29.62 2.06 20.70
C SER A 337 -28.23 1.44 20.57
N VAL A 338 -27.16 2.24 20.47
CA VAL A 338 -25.82 1.72 20.16
C VAL A 338 -25.29 0.83 21.29
N ASP A 339 -25.59 1.16 22.54
CA ASP A 339 -25.21 0.35 23.71
C ASP A 339 -25.93 -1.00 23.71
N GLN A 340 -27.22 -1.01 23.36
CA GLN A 340 -28.01 -2.23 23.26
C GLN A 340 -27.53 -3.10 22.11
N LYS A 341 -27.24 -2.50 20.94
CA LYS A 341 -26.66 -3.20 19.80
C LYS A 341 -25.31 -3.82 20.16
N LEU A 342 -24.43 -3.04 20.79
CA LEU A 342 -23.13 -3.53 21.24
C LEU A 342 -23.27 -4.71 22.22
N ARG A 343 -24.14 -4.60 23.24
CA ARG A 343 -24.41 -5.71 24.17
C ARG A 343 -24.89 -6.96 23.44
N SER A 344 -25.86 -6.82 22.53
CA SER A 344 -26.37 -7.95 21.75
C SER A 344 -25.29 -8.64 20.90
N VAL A 345 -24.30 -7.90 20.41
CA VAL A 345 -23.14 -8.48 19.71
C VAL A 345 -22.23 -9.19 20.71
N LEU A 346 -21.87 -8.52 21.80
CA LEU A 346 -20.95 -9.06 22.82
C LEU A 346 -21.48 -10.29 23.55
N ASP A 347 -22.80 -10.43 23.71
CA ASP A 347 -23.44 -11.59 24.34
C ASP A 347 -23.25 -12.89 23.54
N GLN A 348 -22.92 -12.78 22.26
CA GLN A 348 -22.64 -13.92 21.37
C GLN A 348 -21.15 -14.33 21.39
N LEU A 349 -20.28 -13.53 22.03
CA LEU A 349 -18.83 -13.71 22.01
C LEU A 349 -18.31 -14.36 23.31
N ASN A 350 -17.20 -15.07 23.17
CA ASN A 350 -16.56 -15.93 24.16
C ASN A 350 -15.20 -15.39 24.62
N PHE A 351 -15.10 -14.06 24.75
CA PHE A 351 -13.90 -13.38 25.22
C PHE A 351 -13.73 -13.39 26.74
N GLU A 352 -12.56 -12.96 27.20
CA GLU A 352 -12.26 -12.74 28.61
C GLU A 352 -13.13 -11.60 29.16
N LYS A 353 -14.21 -11.91 29.88
CA LYS A 353 -15.33 -10.97 30.17
C LYS A 353 -14.91 -9.64 30.82
N ASP A 354 -13.83 -9.62 31.59
CA ASP A 354 -13.30 -8.41 32.22
C ASP A 354 -12.43 -7.53 31.28
N PHE A 355 -12.12 -8.02 30.08
CA PHE A 355 -11.18 -7.42 29.12
C PHE A 355 -11.88 -6.89 27.87
N LEU A 356 -12.98 -6.18 28.09
CA LEU A 356 -13.62 -5.31 27.11
C LEU A 356 -13.17 -3.87 27.35
N PHE A 357 -12.60 -3.26 26.31
CA PHE A 357 -12.15 -1.88 26.33
C PHE A 357 -12.93 -1.09 25.29
N THR A 358 -13.44 0.07 25.67
CA THR A 358 -14.38 0.83 24.83
C THR A 358 -13.97 2.30 24.74
N LYS A 359 -14.05 2.85 23.53
CA LYS A 359 -13.97 4.28 23.23
C LYS A 359 -15.16 4.73 22.41
N ASP A 360 -15.46 6.01 22.51
CA ASP A 360 -16.49 6.65 21.69
C ASP A 360 -15.90 7.91 21.06
N VAL A 361 -15.74 7.87 19.73
CA VAL A 361 -14.97 8.88 18.97
C VAL A 361 -15.77 9.36 17.76
N SER A 362 -15.35 10.46 17.13
CA SER A 362 -15.92 10.85 15.83
C SER A 362 -15.51 9.86 14.74
N TYR A 363 -16.28 9.81 13.66
CA TYR A 363 -15.94 8.96 12.50
C TYR A 363 -14.56 9.29 11.91
N VAL A 364 -14.21 10.57 11.82
CA VAL A 364 -12.89 11.02 11.35
C VAL A 364 -11.79 10.57 12.30
N GLN A 365 -11.97 10.72 13.61
CA GLN A 365 -10.97 10.28 14.60
C GLN A 365 -10.71 8.77 14.51
N PHE A 366 -11.75 7.97 14.24
CA PHE A 366 -11.58 6.53 14.05
C PHE A 366 -10.83 6.19 12.76
N LEU A 367 -11.22 6.79 11.63
CA LEU A 367 -10.59 6.49 10.34
C LEU A 367 -9.15 6.99 10.26
N ASP A 368 -8.83 8.15 10.85
CA ASP A 368 -7.49 8.74 10.84
C ASP A 368 -6.65 8.35 12.07
N ARG A 369 -7.03 7.30 12.81
CA ARG A 369 -6.40 6.89 14.08
C ARG A 369 -4.89 6.62 13.97
N VAL A 370 -4.43 6.08 12.84
CA VAL A 370 -3.01 5.78 12.59
C VAL A 370 -2.18 7.04 12.36
N ARG A 371 -2.79 8.18 11.98
CA ARG A 371 -2.08 9.46 11.88
C ARG A 371 -1.55 9.92 13.24
N GLU A 372 -2.25 9.59 14.31
CA GLU A 372 -1.83 9.91 15.68
C GLU A 372 -0.67 9.01 16.11
N GLU A 373 -0.69 7.74 15.72
CA GLU A 373 0.45 6.83 15.91
C GLU A 373 1.69 7.30 15.13
N GLU A 374 1.51 7.72 13.87
CA GLU A 374 2.60 8.30 13.08
C GLU A 374 3.21 9.52 13.77
N ARG A 375 2.38 10.45 14.28
CA ARG A 375 2.88 11.64 14.97
C ARG A 375 3.72 11.27 16.19
N VAL A 376 3.25 10.31 16.99
CA VAL A 376 3.99 9.80 18.16
C VAL A 376 5.31 9.19 17.72
N LEU A 377 5.29 8.24 16.77
CA LEU A 377 6.50 7.54 16.30
C LEU A 377 7.52 8.48 15.65
N ARG A 378 7.07 9.48 14.89
CA ARG A 378 7.96 10.53 14.34
C ARG A 378 8.61 11.35 15.44
N SER A 379 7.88 11.70 16.51
CA SER A 379 8.43 12.52 17.61
C SER A 379 9.58 11.84 18.36
N ILE A 380 9.63 10.51 18.33
CA ILE A 380 10.68 9.69 18.95
C ILE A 380 11.63 9.05 17.92
N GLY A 381 11.53 9.43 16.64
CA GLY A 381 12.44 8.95 15.58
C GLY A 381 12.22 7.51 15.10
N LEU A 382 11.08 6.89 15.42
CA LEU A 382 10.78 5.48 15.11
C LEU A 382 9.89 5.28 13.87
N TRP A 383 9.50 6.36 13.19
CA TRP A 383 8.71 6.26 11.94
C TRP A 383 9.58 6.19 10.69
N ASP A 384 10.69 6.93 10.64
CA ASP A 384 11.53 7.02 9.44
C ASP A 384 12.68 5.99 9.49
N VAL A 385 12.34 4.75 9.80
CA VAL A 385 13.24 3.58 9.97
C VAL A 385 12.94 2.49 8.93
N PRO A 386 13.75 1.44 8.78
CA PRO A 386 13.43 0.35 7.87
C PRO A 386 12.20 -0.47 8.28
N HIS A 387 11.37 -0.83 7.30
CA HIS A 387 10.12 -1.58 7.49
C HIS A 387 10.13 -2.87 6.66
N PRO A 388 10.73 -3.97 7.16
CA PRO A 388 10.69 -5.30 6.54
C PRO A 388 9.32 -5.96 6.72
N TRP A 389 8.27 -5.30 6.26
CA TRP A 389 6.89 -5.76 6.38
C TRP A 389 6.65 -7.00 5.51
N LEU A 390 5.87 -7.94 6.05
CA LEU A 390 5.34 -9.09 5.34
C LEU A 390 3.83 -9.16 5.55
N ASN A 391 3.07 -9.17 4.45
CA ASN A 391 1.61 -9.22 4.50
C ASN A 391 1.14 -10.44 3.73
N LEU A 392 0.33 -11.29 4.35
CA LEU A 392 -0.11 -12.57 3.80
C LEU A 392 -1.63 -12.68 3.85
N PHE A 393 -2.20 -13.23 2.79
CA PHE A 393 -3.50 -13.88 2.82
C PHE A 393 -3.30 -15.36 3.15
N VAL A 394 -3.86 -15.80 4.27
CA VAL A 394 -3.77 -17.17 4.79
C VAL A 394 -5.15 -17.83 4.70
N PRO A 395 -5.29 -19.02 4.09
CA PRO A 395 -6.57 -19.72 4.03
C PRO A 395 -7.14 -20.01 5.43
N ARG A 396 -8.45 -19.83 5.61
CA ARG A 396 -9.12 -20.05 6.91
C ARG A 396 -8.94 -21.47 7.41
N SER A 397 -8.93 -22.46 6.52
CA SER A 397 -8.66 -23.87 6.85
C SER A 397 -7.30 -24.11 7.52
N ARG A 398 -6.32 -23.22 7.32
CA ARG A 398 -4.93 -23.38 7.81
C ARG A 398 -4.50 -22.30 8.82
N ILE A 399 -5.43 -21.45 9.29
CA ILE A 399 -5.07 -20.30 10.14
C ILE A 399 -4.55 -20.73 11.52
N LEU A 400 -5.06 -21.84 12.07
CA LEU A 400 -4.59 -22.37 13.35
C LEU A 400 -3.21 -23.02 13.23
N ASP A 401 -2.92 -23.68 12.11
CA ASP A 401 -1.59 -24.21 11.80
C ASP A 401 -0.58 -23.07 11.65
N PHE A 402 -0.99 -21.99 10.99
CA PHE A 402 -0.18 -20.78 10.86
C PHE A 402 0.12 -20.16 12.24
N ASP A 403 -0.88 -19.98 13.10
CA ASP A 403 -0.65 -19.49 14.46
C ASP A 403 0.33 -20.37 15.25
N ALA A 404 0.13 -21.70 15.22
CA ALA A 404 0.98 -22.64 15.94
C ALA A 404 2.44 -22.61 15.44
N GLY A 405 2.66 -22.60 14.13
CA GLY A 405 3.99 -22.65 13.53
C GLY A 405 4.71 -21.30 13.47
N VAL A 406 3.97 -20.20 13.26
CA VAL A 406 4.55 -18.87 13.08
C VAL A 406 4.49 -18.05 14.35
N LEU A 407 3.29 -17.77 14.85
CA LEU A 407 3.12 -16.86 15.99
C LEU A 407 3.65 -17.48 17.29
N LYS A 408 3.40 -18.77 17.50
CA LYS A 408 3.87 -19.54 18.66
C LYS A 408 5.16 -20.34 18.40
N GLY A 409 5.61 -20.38 17.15
CA GLY A 409 6.84 -21.08 16.74
C GLY A 409 7.94 -20.09 16.39
N VAL A 410 7.98 -19.63 15.13
CA VAL A 410 8.98 -18.67 14.61
C VAL A 410 9.13 -17.45 15.54
N PHE A 411 8.04 -16.96 16.14
CA PHE A 411 8.02 -15.77 17.00
C PHE A 411 7.93 -16.04 18.50
N ALA A 412 8.14 -17.28 18.97
CA ALA A 412 7.98 -17.64 20.38
C ALA A 412 8.73 -16.71 21.36
N ASP A 413 9.96 -16.32 21.01
CA ASP A 413 10.83 -15.47 21.84
C ASP A 413 11.02 -14.04 21.28
N ALA A 414 10.29 -13.73 20.19
CA ALA A 414 10.44 -12.47 19.49
C ALA A 414 9.83 -11.30 20.27
N ASN A 415 10.47 -10.13 20.18
CA ASN A 415 9.91 -8.87 20.67
C ASN A 415 10.02 -7.79 19.59
N PRO A 416 9.33 -7.95 18.45
CA PRO A 416 9.46 -7.01 17.36
C PRO A 416 8.78 -5.68 17.71
N VAL A 417 9.42 -4.57 17.34
CA VAL A 417 8.76 -3.26 17.35
C VAL A 417 7.80 -3.20 16.16
N GLY A 418 6.57 -2.74 16.40
CA GLY A 418 5.51 -2.69 15.41
C GLY A 418 4.28 -3.48 15.86
N VAL A 419 3.44 -3.87 14.90
CA VAL A 419 2.18 -4.59 15.19
C VAL A 419 2.03 -5.83 14.32
N ILE A 420 1.32 -6.82 14.84
CA ILE A 420 0.86 -7.98 14.07
C ILE A 420 -0.65 -7.87 13.94
N LEU A 421 -1.15 -7.71 12.72
CA LEU A 421 -2.58 -7.71 12.42
C LEU A 421 -3.01 -9.11 11.98
N MET A 422 -4.18 -9.55 12.42
CA MET A 422 -4.77 -10.84 12.06
C MET A 422 -6.30 -10.74 12.04
N TYR A 423 -6.90 -10.80 10.85
CA TYR A 423 -8.35 -10.75 10.71
C TYR A 423 -8.87 -11.40 9.42
N PRO A 424 -10.09 -11.97 9.46
CA PRO A 424 -10.68 -12.61 8.30
C PRO A 424 -11.38 -11.63 7.36
N MET A 425 -11.45 -12.01 6.09
CA MET A 425 -12.24 -11.37 5.04
C MET A 425 -13.02 -12.43 4.27
N ASN A 426 -14.07 -11.99 3.58
CA ASN A 426 -14.94 -12.87 2.80
C ASN A 426 -14.58 -12.81 1.32
N ARG A 427 -14.34 -13.98 0.71
CA ARG A 427 -13.98 -14.13 -0.70
C ARG A 427 -15.07 -13.67 -1.67
N ASP A 428 -16.33 -13.78 -1.27
CA ASP A 428 -17.50 -13.35 -2.07
C ASP A 428 -17.56 -11.84 -2.30
N MET A 429 -16.75 -11.07 -1.58
CA MET A 429 -16.63 -9.62 -1.75
C MET A 429 -15.51 -9.20 -2.73
N TRP A 430 -14.78 -10.16 -3.29
CA TRP A 430 -13.68 -9.95 -4.24
C TRP A 430 -14.09 -10.37 -5.65
N ASP A 431 -13.77 -9.53 -6.65
CA ASP A 431 -14.04 -9.83 -8.05
C ASP A 431 -12.82 -10.50 -8.69
N ASP A 432 -12.92 -11.79 -9.00
CA ASP A 432 -11.75 -12.56 -9.45
C ASP A 432 -11.24 -12.19 -10.85
N ARG A 433 -12.02 -11.42 -11.61
CA ARG A 433 -11.57 -10.85 -12.89
C ARG A 433 -10.49 -9.79 -12.70
N MET A 434 -10.43 -9.16 -11.53
CA MET A 434 -9.40 -8.18 -11.19
C MET A 434 -8.04 -8.87 -11.00
N THR A 435 -6.95 -8.12 -11.21
CA THR A 435 -5.58 -8.65 -11.13
C THR A 435 -5.18 -9.07 -9.72
N ALA A 436 -5.77 -8.45 -8.69
CA ALA A 436 -5.51 -8.82 -7.29
C ALA A 436 -5.71 -10.33 -7.04
N VAL A 437 -4.79 -10.93 -6.29
CA VAL A 437 -4.85 -12.33 -5.87
C VAL A 437 -5.32 -12.38 -4.42
N ALA A 438 -6.50 -12.94 -4.20
CA ALA A 438 -7.08 -13.18 -2.87
C ALA A 438 -6.74 -14.60 -2.37
N GLY A 439 -7.16 -14.94 -1.15
CA GLY A 439 -7.12 -16.32 -0.66
C GLY A 439 -8.11 -17.24 -1.39
N ASP A 440 -7.85 -18.54 -1.37
CA ASP A 440 -8.62 -19.55 -2.11
C ASP A 440 -9.90 -20.01 -1.38
N ASP A 441 -9.88 -20.01 -0.04
CA ASP A 441 -11.03 -20.36 0.79
C ASP A 441 -12.12 -19.24 0.75
N ASP A 442 -13.38 -19.61 1.00
CA ASP A 442 -14.51 -18.66 1.12
C ASP A 442 -14.28 -17.57 2.17
N VAL A 443 -13.52 -17.91 3.21
CA VAL A 443 -12.96 -16.99 4.20
C VAL A 443 -11.45 -17.14 4.18
N PHE A 444 -10.72 -16.04 4.23
CA PHE A 444 -9.27 -16.05 4.37
C PHE A 444 -8.84 -14.90 5.27
N TYR A 445 -7.68 -15.03 5.89
CA TYR A 445 -7.16 -14.07 6.86
C TYR A 445 -6.11 -13.17 6.21
N LEU A 446 -6.17 -11.86 6.46
CA LEU A 446 -4.95 -11.05 6.44
C LEU A 446 -4.15 -11.39 7.69
N VAL A 447 -2.87 -11.68 7.50
CA VAL A 447 -1.83 -11.62 8.53
C VAL A 447 -0.79 -10.59 8.11
N GLY A 448 -0.77 -9.44 8.78
CA GLY A 448 0.16 -8.34 8.53
C GLY A 448 1.23 -8.27 9.61
N LEU A 449 2.46 -8.63 9.27
CA LEU A 449 3.63 -8.51 10.13
C LEU A 449 4.29 -7.14 9.91
N LEU A 450 3.76 -6.11 10.59
CA LEU A 450 4.11 -4.71 10.37
C LEU A 450 5.22 -4.28 11.33
N ARG A 451 6.41 -4.86 11.14
CA ARG A 451 7.57 -4.72 12.03
C ARG A 451 8.52 -3.63 11.55
N SER A 452 9.15 -2.93 12.49
CA SER A 452 10.12 -1.85 12.25
C SER A 452 11.49 -2.25 12.80
N ALA A 453 12.53 -2.07 12.01
CA ALA A 453 13.91 -2.26 12.45
C ALA A 453 14.39 -0.97 13.15
N VAL A 454 14.62 -1.02 14.46
CA VAL A 454 14.92 0.17 15.27
C VAL A 454 16.33 0.17 15.87
N VAL A 455 16.99 -0.99 15.93
CA VAL A 455 18.41 -1.08 16.29
C VAL A 455 19.26 -1.50 15.09
N ALA A 456 20.58 -1.35 15.21
CA ALA A 456 21.51 -1.82 14.20
C ALA A 456 21.35 -3.35 14.00
N ASP A 457 21.45 -3.81 12.76
CA ASP A 457 21.34 -5.22 12.34
C ASP A 457 19.95 -5.88 12.46
N ASP A 458 18.93 -5.16 12.98
CA ASP A 458 17.54 -5.66 13.06
C ASP A 458 16.98 -6.07 11.69
N VAL A 459 17.34 -5.36 10.63
CA VAL A 459 16.82 -5.61 9.28
C VAL A 459 17.11 -7.06 8.88
N GLU A 460 18.35 -7.52 9.03
CA GLU A 460 18.72 -8.87 8.63
C GLU A 460 17.99 -9.94 9.45
N GLN A 461 17.80 -9.69 10.76
CA GLN A 461 17.03 -10.61 11.60
C GLN A 461 15.57 -10.68 11.16
N LEU A 462 14.91 -9.52 11.00
CA LEU A 462 13.50 -9.47 10.61
C LEU A 462 13.28 -10.08 9.22
N GLU A 463 14.24 -9.94 8.30
CA GLU A 463 14.20 -10.61 7.00
C GLU A 463 14.36 -12.12 7.10
N ARG A 464 15.33 -12.62 7.88
CA ARG A 464 15.45 -14.08 8.14
C ARG A 464 14.17 -14.65 8.73
N GLU A 465 13.52 -13.90 9.61
CA GLU A 465 12.22 -14.29 10.16
C GLU A 465 11.11 -14.26 9.10
N ASN A 466 11.06 -13.25 8.22
CA ASN A 466 10.12 -13.24 7.08
C ASN A 466 10.33 -14.47 6.17
N GLU A 467 11.58 -14.79 5.86
CA GLU A 467 11.95 -15.98 5.07
C GLU A 467 11.53 -17.27 5.76
N ALA A 468 11.72 -17.38 7.08
CA ALA A 468 11.26 -18.53 7.86
C ALA A 468 9.73 -18.70 7.83
N VAL A 469 8.96 -17.60 7.92
CA VAL A 469 7.50 -17.63 7.78
C VAL A 469 7.08 -18.11 6.39
N LEU A 470 7.70 -17.57 5.33
CA LEU A 470 7.41 -17.98 3.95
C LEU A 470 7.79 -19.44 3.71
N ALA A 471 8.94 -19.90 4.22
CA ALA A 471 9.37 -21.28 4.14
C ALA A 471 8.41 -22.22 4.87
N PHE A 472 7.93 -21.83 6.06
CA PHE A 472 6.89 -22.57 6.78
C PHE A 472 5.60 -22.71 5.96
N CYS A 473 5.11 -21.59 5.38
CA CYS A 473 3.92 -21.62 4.50
C CYS A 473 4.08 -22.61 3.33
N VAL A 474 5.28 -22.71 2.75
CA VAL A 474 5.58 -23.63 1.64
C VAL A 474 5.69 -25.08 2.11
N ASN A 475 6.48 -25.34 3.16
CA ASN A 475 6.76 -26.68 3.66
C ASN A 475 5.50 -27.38 4.19
N GLU A 476 4.64 -26.65 4.88
CA GLU A 476 3.38 -27.16 5.43
C GLU A 476 2.21 -27.07 4.45
N GLY A 477 2.46 -26.62 3.21
CA GLY A 477 1.44 -26.47 2.17
C GLY A 477 0.28 -25.57 2.59
N ILE A 478 0.55 -24.47 3.31
CA ILE A 478 -0.47 -23.57 3.85
C ILE A 478 -1.25 -22.86 2.75
N GLY A 479 -0.62 -22.59 1.60
CA GLY A 479 -1.26 -21.89 0.47
C GLY A 479 -1.31 -20.37 0.63
N CYS A 480 -0.34 -19.78 1.36
CA CYS A 480 -0.26 -18.33 1.58
C CYS A 480 -0.08 -17.55 0.27
N LYS A 481 -0.80 -16.43 0.10
CA LYS A 481 -0.55 -15.44 -0.97
C LYS A 481 -0.04 -14.14 -0.35
N GLN A 482 0.96 -13.49 -0.93
CA GLN A 482 1.41 -12.19 -0.41
C GLN A 482 0.44 -11.07 -0.82
N TYR A 483 0.06 -10.21 0.12
CA TYR A 483 -0.49 -8.89 -0.17
C TYR A 483 0.66 -7.87 -0.21
N LEU A 484 0.56 -6.86 -1.07
CA LEU A 484 1.70 -6.00 -1.43
C LEU A 484 2.92 -6.84 -1.87
N PRO A 485 2.73 -7.79 -2.82
CA PRO A 485 3.71 -8.83 -3.11
C PRO A 485 5.06 -8.25 -3.55
N HIS A 486 6.12 -8.95 -3.18
CA HIS A 486 7.45 -8.71 -3.73
C HIS A 486 8.14 -10.04 -3.99
N TYR A 487 8.42 -10.29 -5.25
CA TYR A 487 9.17 -11.46 -5.69
C TYR A 487 10.31 -11.03 -6.61
N VAL A 488 11.38 -11.80 -6.62
CA VAL A 488 12.61 -11.48 -7.38
C VAL A 488 12.70 -12.27 -8.67
N SER A 489 11.90 -13.33 -8.83
CA SER A 489 11.88 -14.18 -10.02
C SER A 489 10.51 -14.23 -10.70
N ARG A 490 10.53 -14.47 -12.01
CA ARG A 490 9.31 -14.67 -12.81
C ARG A 490 8.52 -15.89 -12.34
N ASP A 491 9.19 -16.96 -11.94
CA ASP A 491 8.54 -18.20 -11.49
C ASP A 491 7.74 -17.98 -10.20
N GLU A 492 8.23 -17.15 -9.29
CA GLU A 492 7.49 -16.74 -8.10
C GLU A 492 6.26 -15.90 -8.45
N TRP A 493 6.39 -14.95 -9.39
CA TRP A 493 5.24 -14.20 -9.89
C TRP A 493 4.20 -15.09 -10.58
N GLN A 494 4.63 -16.07 -11.36
CA GLN A 494 3.75 -17.07 -11.96
C GLN A 494 3.01 -17.89 -10.90
N ARG A 495 3.69 -18.33 -9.84
CA ARG A 495 3.08 -19.01 -8.70
C ARG A 495 2.12 -18.12 -7.91
N HIS A 496 2.44 -16.83 -7.77
CA HIS A 496 1.57 -15.85 -7.12
C HIS A 496 0.25 -15.72 -7.88
N PHE A 497 0.31 -15.36 -9.17
CA PHE A 497 -0.87 -15.18 -10.01
C PHE A 497 -1.61 -16.48 -10.32
N GLY A 498 -0.93 -17.63 -10.29
CA GLY A 498 -1.52 -18.93 -10.61
C GLY A 498 -2.19 -18.90 -11.98
N ASP A 499 -3.46 -19.33 -12.02
CA ASP A 499 -4.25 -19.39 -13.25
C ASP A 499 -4.47 -18.02 -13.93
N LYS A 500 -4.30 -16.92 -13.18
CA LYS A 500 -4.39 -15.56 -13.74
C LYS A 500 -3.17 -15.17 -14.58
N TRP A 501 -2.03 -15.86 -14.45
CA TRP A 501 -0.76 -15.44 -15.07
C TRP A 501 -0.87 -15.22 -16.58
N SER A 502 -1.47 -16.16 -17.32
CA SER A 502 -1.60 -16.07 -18.77
C SER A 502 -2.35 -14.82 -19.21
N ARG A 503 -3.43 -14.48 -18.48
CA ARG A 503 -4.22 -13.27 -18.73
C ARG A 503 -3.45 -12.01 -18.36
N VAL A 504 -2.74 -12.01 -17.23
CA VAL A 504 -1.87 -10.89 -16.82
C VAL A 504 -0.79 -10.61 -17.87
N ALA A 505 -0.15 -11.66 -18.41
CA ALA A 505 0.87 -11.52 -19.45
C ALA A 505 0.29 -10.99 -20.78
N GLU A 506 -0.90 -11.46 -21.19
CA GLU A 506 -1.61 -10.97 -22.37
C GLU A 506 -1.96 -9.48 -22.23
N LEU A 507 -2.53 -9.09 -21.08
CA LEU A 507 -2.89 -7.71 -20.79
C LEU A 507 -1.65 -6.80 -20.70
N LYS A 508 -0.53 -7.32 -20.19
CA LYS A 508 0.74 -6.59 -20.19
C LYS A 508 1.20 -6.31 -21.62
N ALA A 509 1.19 -7.30 -22.50
CA ALA A 509 1.55 -7.12 -23.91
C ALA A 509 0.63 -6.13 -24.63
N LYS A 510 -0.66 -6.07 -24.25
CA LYS A 510 -1.64 -5.14 -24.83
C LYS A 510 -1.43 -3.70 -24.36
N TYR A 511 -1.23 -3.49 -23.06
CA TYR A 511 -1.29 -2.16 -22.46
C TYR A 511 0.08 -1.54 -22.10
N ASP A 512 1.13 -2.34 -21.95
CA ASP A 512 2.52 -1.87 -21.78
C ASP A 512 3.51 -2.84 -22.49
N PRO A 513 3.50 -2.88 -23.83
CA PRO A 513 4.30 -3.82 -24.62
C PRO A 513 5.81 -3.66 -24.43
N HIS A 514 6.28 -2.48 -24.02
CA HIS A 514 7.70 -2.19 -23.82
C HIS A 514 8.17 -2.45 -22.37
N GLY A 515 7.24 -2.81 -21.47
CA GLY A 515 7.54 -3.08 -20.07
C GLY A 515 8.15 -1.89 -19.34
N ILE A 516 7.70 -0.67 -19.65
CA ILE A 516 8.28 0.56 -19.09
C ILE A 516 7.66 0.94 -17.74
N LEU A 517 6.42 0.52 -17.46
CA LEU A 517 5.67 0.99 -16.29
C LEU A 517 6.00 0.21 -15.02
N SER A 518 6.24 0.95 -13.94
CA SER A 518 6.43 0.45 -12.57
C SER A 518 7.46 -0.69 -12.48
N PRO A 519 8.70 -0.49 -12.96
CA PRO A 519 9.72 -1.52 -13.04
C PRO A 519 10.13 -2.10 -11.68
N GLY A 520 9.96 -1.32 -10.60
CA GLY A 520 10.27 -1.73 -9.23
C GLY A 520 9.46 -2.93 -8.74
N GLN A 521 8.37 -3.29 -9.40
CA GLN A 521 7.62 -4.52 -9.13
C GLN A 521 8.38 -5.78 -9.54
N LYS A 522 9.31 -5.69 -10.51
CA LYS A 522 10.12 -6.83 -11.01
C LYS A 522 9.29 -8.01 -11.55
N ILE A 523 8.09 -7.74 -12.09
CA ILE A 523 7.23 -8.77 -12.71
C ILE A 523 7.67 -9.02 -14.16
N PHE A 524 7.82 -7.93 -14.92
CA PHE A 524 8.20 -7.94 -16.33
C PHE A 524 9.44 -7.07 -16.50
N SER A 525 10.50 -7.67 -17.03
CA SER A 525 11.73 -6.95 -17.35
C SER A 525 11.60 -6.28 -18.72
N SER A 526 11.95 -5.00 -18.83
CA SER A 526 12.17 -4.36 -20.14
C SER A 526 13.40 -5.00 -20.83
N PRO A 527 13.45 -5.09 -22.17
CA PRO A 527 14.65 -5.54 -22.88
C PRO A 527 15.93 -4.79 -22.48
N ALA A 528 15.81 -3.49 -22.14
CA ALA A 528 16.93 -2.67 -21.67
C ALA A 528 17.43 -3.05 -20.26
N SER A 529 16.54 -3.55 -19.38
CA SER A 529 16.91 -3.97 -18.02
C SER A 529 17.70 -5.28 -17.99
N MET A 530 17.55 -6.14 -19.01
CA MET A 530 18.37 -7.35 -19.15
C MET A 530 19.82 -7.03 -19.52
N ALA A 531 20.06 -5.97 -20.30
CA ALA A 531 21.41 -5.55 -20.70
C ALA A 531 22.24 -4.99 -19.53
N LEU A 532 21.59 -4.31 -18.58
CA LEU A 532 22.22 -3.78 -17.37
C LEU A 532 22.47 -4.82 -16.28
N ALA A 533 21.71 -5.94 -16.26
CA ALA A 533 21.92 -7.03 -15.31
C ALA A 533 23.06 -7.98 -15.70
N THR A 534 23.56 -7.87 -16.93
CA THR A 534 24.70 -8.65 -17.46
C THR A 534 26.02 -7.89 -17.50
N MET A 535 26.04 -6.66 -16.99
CA MET A 535 27.25 -5.86 -16.73
C MET A 535 27.47 -5.72 -15.23
#